data_AF-A0A970L544-F1
#
_entry.id   AF-A0A970L544-F1
#
_cell.length_a   1.000
_cell.length_b   1.000
_cell.length_c   1.000
_cell.angle_alpha   90.00
_cell.angle_beta   90.00
_cell.angle_gamma   90.00
#
_symmetry.space_group_name_H-M   'P 1'
#
loop_
_entity.id
_entity.type
_entity.pdbx_description
1 polymer ?
#
loop_
_entity_poly.entity_id
_entity_poly.type
_entity_poly.pdbx_seq_one_letter_code
_entity_poly.pdbx_strand_id
1 'polypeptide(L)'
;MKNLIHILIFFLLSGSLMAQLTPVTNQYILNPMTINPAYAGNRGALNVASFYRKQWVGITGAPQTMTLAVDAPFLDSKLGIGLTITNDKIGVS
;
A
#
# COMPACT_ATOMS: atom_id res chain seq x y z
N MET A 1 -6.75 -17.59 39.56
CA MET A 1 -6.53 -18.58 38.48
C MET A 1 -7.06 -18.11 37.13
N LYS A 2 -8.32 -17.68 37.00
CA LYS A 2 -8.88 -17.15 35.74
C LYS A 2 -8.02 -16.04 35.12
N ASN A 3 -7.54 -15.08 35.91
CA ASN A 3 -6.68 -13.98 35.42
C ASN A 3 -5.34 -14.47 34.86
N LEU A 4 -4.80 -15.57 35.39
CA LEU A 4 -3.55 -16.17 34.90
C LEU A 4 -3.74 -16.81 33.53
N ILE A 5 -4.89 -17.43 33.28
CA ILE A 5 -5.27 -18.01 31.99
C ILE A 5 -5.38 -16.92 30.91
N HIS A 6 -6.00 -15.77 31.24
CA HIS A 6 -6.13 -14.65 30.29
C HIS A 6 -4.77 -14.05 29.92
N ILE A 7 -3.87 -13.92 30.89
CA ILE A 7 -2.50 -13.44 30.64
C ILE A 7 -1.73 -14.42 29.74
N LEU A 8 -1.87 -15.72 29.97
CA LEU A 8 -1.21 -16.75 29.18
C LEU A 8 -1.71 -16.74 27.71
N ILE A 9 -3.03 -16.60 27.51
CA ILE A 9 -3.63 -16.50 26.17
C ILE A 9 -3.12 -15.26 25.43
N PHE A 10 -3.02 -14.11 26.12
CA PHE A 10 -2.50 -12.88 25.53
C PHE A 10 -1.04 -13.03 25.05
N PHE A 11 -0.19 -13.71 25.83
CA PHE A 11 1.21 -13.97 25.46
C PHE A 11 1.37 -14.98 24.32
N LEU A 12 0.45 -15.93 24.15
CA LEU A 12 0.50 -16.90 23.04
C LEU A 12 0.10 -16.26 21.70
N LEU A 13 -0.69 -15.18 21.72
CA LEU A 13 -1.15 -14.48 20.51
C LEU A 13 -0.10 -13.51 19.92
N SER A 14 0.93 -13.13 20.68
CA SER A 14 1.92 -12.14 20.22
C SER A 14 3.05 -12.73 19.36
N GLY A 15 3.28 -14.04 19.41
CA GLY A 15 4.41 -14.70 18.75
C GLY A 15 4.30 -14.89 17.23
N SER A 16 3.17 -14.57 16.61
CA SER A 16 2.89 -14.87 15.19
C SER A 16 2.74 -13.62 14.30
N LEU A 17 3.05 -12.43 14.81
CA LEU A 17 2.92 -11.20 14.05
C LEU A 17 4.05 -11.05 13.03
N MET A 18 3.73 -11.02 11.74
CA MET A 18 4.67 -10.66 10.67
C MET A 18 4.62 -9.14 10.47
N ALA A 19 5.77 -8.46 10.60
CA ALA A 19 5.88 -7.05 10.27
C ALA A 19 5.95 -6.88 8.74
N GLN A 20 5.18 -5.94 8.19
CA GLN A 20 5.24 -5.58 6.77
C GLN A 20 6.01 -4.26 6.60
N LEU A 21 6.92 -4.24 5.63
CA LEU A 21 7.60 -3.00 5.23
C LEU A 21 6.74 -2.28 4.20
N THR A 22 6.47 -1.00 4.43
CA THR A 22 5.75 -0.17 3.45
C THR A 22 6.73 0.34 2.39
N PRO A 23 6.43 0.19 1.08
CA PRO A 23 7.30 0.68 0.03
C PRO A 23 7.39 2.21 0.04
N VAL A 24 8.61 2.75 -0.02
CA VAL A 24 8.83 4.19 -0.08
C VAL A 24 8.78 4.66 -1.54
N THR A 25 7.86 5.57 -1.84
CA THR A 25 7.65 6.13 -3.18
C THR A 25 7.58 7.67 -3.10
N ASN A 26 8.14 8.36 -4.10
CA ASN A 26 8.13 9.83 -4.21
C ASN A 26 7.09 10.33 -5.24
N GLN A 27 6.21 9.45 -5.70
CA GLN A 27 5.26 9.68 -6.79
C GLN A 27 3.97 10.37 -6.33
N TYR A 28 3.93 10.90 -5.10
CA TYR A 28 2.72 11.48 -4.50
C TYR A 28 2.18 12.70 -5.25
N ILE A 29 3.03 13.45 -5.96
CA ILE A 29 2.61 14.58 -6.80
C ILE A 29 1.75 14.08 -7.97
N LEU A 30 2.09 12.90 -8.51
CA LEU A 30 1.40 12.29 -9.65
C LEU A 30 0.16 11.50 -9.21
N ASN A 31 0.22 10.88 -8.03
CA ASN A 31 -0.89 10.16 -7.41
C ASN A 31 -1.08 10.56 -5.92
N PRO A 32 -1.85 11.63 -5.64
CA PRO A 32 -2.07 12.09 -4.27
C PRO A 32 -2.88 11.09 -3.42
N MET A 33 -3.60 10.16 -4.06
CA MET A 33 -4.33 9.07 -3.37
C MET A 33 -3.40 8.21 -2.51
N THR A 34 -2.10 8.13 -2.83
CA THR A 34 -1.10 7.38 -2.05
C THR A 34 -0.89 7.97 -0.65
N ILE A 35 -1.04 9.28 -0.47
CA ILE A 35 -0.93 9.94 0.85
C ILE A 35 -2.31 10.14 1.48
N ASN A 36 -3.31 10.48 0.68
CA ASN A 36 -4.66 10.74 1.17
C ASN A 36 -5.71 10.03 0.29
N PRO A 37 -6.34 8.94 0.77
CA PRO A 37 -7.33 8.19 0.00
C PRO A 37 -8.58 9.01 -0.36
N ALA A 38 -8.85 10.13 0.34
CA ALA A 38 -9.96 11.03 -0.01
C ALA A 38 -9.79 11.74 -1.37
N TYR A 39 -8.61 11.65 -1.99
CA TYR A 39 -8.37 12.15 -3.35
C TYR A 39 -8.95 11.26 -4.45
N ALA A 40 -9.43 10.05 -4.14
CA ALA A 40 -10.06 9.19 -5.13
C ALA A 40 -11.19 9.91 -5.86
N GLY A 41 -11.17 9.92 -7.20
CA GLY A 41 -12.20 10.56 -8.02
C GLY A 41 -12.20 12.09 -8.01
N ASN A 42 -11.29 12.75 -7.28
CA ASN A 42 -11.25 14.22 -7.15
C ASN A 42 -11.01 14.95 -8.48
N ARG A 43 -10.39 14.28 -9.47
CA ARG A 43 -10.17 14.87 -10.80
C ARG A 43 -11.43 14.88 -11.69
N GLY A 44 -12.54 14.30 -11.23
CA GLY A 44 -13.82 14.31 -11.96
C GLY A 44 -13.89 13.41 -13.20
N ALA A 45 -12.90 12.54 -13.40
CA ALA A 45 -12.84 11.59 -14.50
C ALA A 45 -12.13 10.30 -14.06
N LEU A 46 -12.22 9.26 -14.88
CA LEU A 46 -11.41 8.04 -14.71
C LEU A 46 -9.93 8.38 -14.85
N ASN A 47 -9.16 8.07 -13.81
CA ASN A 47 -7.71 8.19 -13.78
C ASN A 47 -7.10 6.80 -13.64
N VAL A 48 -6.06 6.56 -14.44
CA VAL A 48 -5.23 5.36 -14.36
C VAL A 48 -3.79 5.82 -14.31
N ALA A 49 -3.05 5.40 -13.28
CA ALA A 49 -1.65 5.72 -13.09
C ALA A 49 -0.86 4.46 -12.76
N SER A 50 0.27 4.26 -13.44
CA SER A 50 1.18 3.15 -13.19
C SER A 50 2.59 3.67 -12.91
N PHE A 51 3.22 3.14 -11.87
CA PHE A 51 4.58 3.50 -11.47
C PHE A 51 5.44 2.24 -11.38
N TYR A 52 6.63 2.30 -11.94
CA TYR A 52 7.63 1.25 -11.82
C TYR A 52 8.93 1.86 -11.31
N ARG A 53 9.49 1.26 -10.27
CA ARG A 53 10.73 1.68 -9.63
C ARG A 53 11.65 0.48 -9.49
N LYS A 54 12.84 0.59 -10.08
CA LYS A 54 13.92 -0.39 -9.93
C LYS A 54 15.13 0.34 -9.35
N GLN A 55 15.54 -0.05 -8.15
CA GLN A 55 16.75 0.48 -7.53
C GLN A 55 17.97 -0.35 -7.96
N TRP A 56 19.16 0.26 -7.86
CA TRP A 56 20.45 -0.40 -8.09
C TRP A 56 20.48 -1.28 -9.34
N VAL A 57 20.14 -0.67 -10.48
CA VAL A 57 20.06 -1.35 -11.78
C VAL A 57 21.38 -2.07 -12.07
N GLY A 58 21.28 -3.34 -12.47
CA GLY A 58 22.44 -4.20 -12.73
C GLY A 58 22.78 -5.15 -11.58
N ILE A 59 22.25 -4.93 -10.37
CA ILE A 59 22.41 -5.88 -9.25
C ILE A 59 21.29 -6.93 -9.30
N THR A 60 21.68 -8.20 -9.29
CA THR A 60 20.75 -9.34 -9.22
C THR A 60 19.96 -9.28 -7.91
N GLY A 61 18.63 -9.36 -8.00
CA GLY A 61 17.74 -9.29 -6.83
C GLY A 61 17.61 -7.90 -6.22
N ALA A 62 18.01 -6.83 -6.92
CA ALA A 62 17.78 -5.47 -6.44
C ALA A 62 16.28 -5.16 -6.23
N PRO A 63 15.95 -4.28 -5.27
CA PRO A 63 14.57 -3.93 -4.94
C PRO A 63 13.80 -3.39 -6.14
N GLN A 64 12.57 -3.85 -6.26
CA GLN A 64 11.66 -3.46 -7.34
C GLN A 64 10.26 -3.26 -6.80
N THR A 65 9.66 -2.13 -7.12
CA THR A 65 8.30 -1.79 -6.71
C THR A 65 7.50 -1.40 -7.95
N MET A 66 6.34 -2.00 -8.12
CA MET A 66 5.37 -1.64 -9.14
C MET A 66 4.04 -1.28 -8.48
N THR A 67 3.46 -0.15 -8.86
CA THR A 67 2.16 0.29 -8.35
C THR A 67 1.25 0.60 -9.51
N LEU A 68 0.01 0.11 -9.45
CA LEU A 68 -1.09 0.49 -10.32
C LEU A 68 -2.16 1.14 -9.45
N ALA A 69 -2.56 2.35 -9.81
CA ALA A 69 -3.62 3.10 -9.16
C ALA A 69 -4.70 3.45 -10.18
N VAL A 70 -5.94 3.19 -9.82
CA VAL A 70 -7.12 3.54 -10.62
C VAL A 70 -8.11 4.22 -9.71
N ASP A 71 -8.62 5.38 -10.12
CA ASP A 71 -9.65 6.09 -9.38
C ASP A 71 -10.64 6.78 -10.33
N ALA A 72 -11.87 6.95 -9.88
CA ALA A 72 -12.92 7.63 -10.62
C ALA A 72 -13.96 8.23 -9.66
N PRO A 73 -14.65 9.30 -10.05
CA PRO A 73 -15.87 9.71 -9.37
C PRO A 73 -16.91 8.60 -9.49
N PHE A 74 -17.64 8.34 -8.42
CA PHE A 74 -18.71 7.36 -8.39
C PHE A 74 -20.02 8.05 -8.82
N LEU A 75 -20.39 7.87 -10.09
CA LEU A 75 -21.55 8.53 -10.72
C LEU A 75 -21.51 10.07 -10.56
N ASP A 76 -22.67 10.72 -10.60
CA ASP A 76 -22.85 12.16 -10.35
C ASP A 76 -22.84 12.55 -8.85
N SER A 77 -22.27 11.69 -8.00
CA SER A 77 -22.26 11.89 -6.56
C SER A 77 -20.95 12.54 -6.07
N LYS A 78 -20.93 12.97 -4.80
CA LYS A 78 -19.71 13.48 -4.13
C LYS A 78 -18.81 12.35 -3.62
N LEU A 79 -19.03 11.11 -4.06
CA LEU A 79 -18.25 9.94 -3.68
C LEU A 79 -17.23 9.63 -4.77
N GLY A 80 -16.02 9.26 -4.37
CA GLY A 80 -15.00 8.71 -5.26
C GLY A 80 -14.67 7.27 -4.88
N ILE A 81 -14.32 6.47 -5.88
CA ILE A 81 -13.80 5.11 -5.67
C ILE A 81 -12.38 5.04 -6.21
N GLY A 82 -11.52 4.36 -5.48
CA GLY A 82 -10.11 4.20 -5.82
C GLY A 82 -9.61 2.82 -5.43
N LEU A 83 -8.73 2.27 -6.26
CA LEU A 83 -8.02 1.01 -6.03
C LEU A 83 -6.54 1.26 -6.29
N THR A 84 -5.69 0.84 -5.34
CA THR A 84 -4.23 0.83 -5.53
C THR A 84 -3.72 -0.58 -5.28
N ILE A 85 -3.02 -1.13 -6.27
CA ILE A 85 -2.34 -2.42 -6.18
C ILE A 85 -0.85 -2.16 -6.25
N THR A 86 -0.12 -2.60 -5.23
CA THR A 86 1.34 -2.48 -5.17
C THR A 86 1.95 -3.87 -5.06
N ASN A 87 2.87 -4.17 -5.97
CA ASN A 87 3.74 -5.34 -5.91
C ASN A 87 5.14 -4.86 -5.53
N ASP A 88 5.56 -5.16 -4.31
CA ASP A 88 6.87 -4.78 -3.80
C ASP A 88 7.76 -5.99 -3.58
N LYS A 89 8.98 -5.90 -4.10
CA LYS A 89 10.07 -6.82 -3.85
C LYS A 89 11.13 -6.07 -3.09
N ILE A 90 11.14 -6.30 -1.79
CA ILE A 90 12.26 -5.97 -0.90
C ILE A 90 13.44 -6.78 -1.45
N GLY A 91 14.52 -6.11 -1.85
CA GLY A 91 15.65 -6.75 -2.56
C GLY A 91 16.34 -7.85 -1.73
N VAL A 92 17.44 -8.38 -2.27
CA VAL A 92 18.12 -9.61 -1.78
C VAL A 92 18.08 -9.80 -0.26
N SER A 93 17.43 -10.89 0.14
CA SER A 93 17.69 -11.67 1.36
C SER A 93 18.57 -12.87 1.04
#